data_AF-A0A7C1B3R4-F1
#
_entry.id   AF-A0A7C1B3R4-F1
#
_cell.length_a   1.000
_cell.length_b   1.000
_cell.length_c   1.000
_cell.angle_alpha   90.00
_cell.angle_beta   90.00
_cell.angle_gamma   90.00
#
_symmetry.space_group_name_H-M   'P 1'
#
loop_
_entity.id
_entity.type
_entity.pdbx_description
1 polymer ?
#
loop_
_entity_poly.entity_id
_entity_poly.type
_entity_poly.pdbx_seq_one_letter_code
_entity_poly.pdbx_strand_id
1 'polypeptide(L)'
;MELFEVGKLLLLSIVLGLIIGIEREYLAGKSAGTRTYALICFGSTLFTLISRFGFLKEGASSDPARIAAGIVVGIGFLGAGVIILHREKGEDKILGLTTAASIWASAAIGMALGVGWIKVALLGTFLIVFVLGGIGWIEKAYFEKYQKTK
;
A
#
# COMPACT_ATOMS: atom_id res chain seq x y z
N MET A 1 22.59 5.52 -11.57
CA MET A 1 21.93 6.30 -10.51
C MET A 1 22.91 6.37 -9.36
N GLU A 2 23.20 7.57 -8.86
CA GLU A 2 24.06 7.76 -7.67
C GLU A 2 23.48 7.00 -6.47
N LEU A 3 24.34 6.43 -5.62
CA LEU A 3 23.91 5.73 -4.39
C LEU A 3 23.00 6.62 -3.52
N PHE A 4 23.27 7.92 -3.53
CA PHE A 4 22.49 8.93 -2.83
C PHE A 4 21.04 9.00 -3.32
N GLU A 5 20.78 8.92 -4.64
CA GLU A 5 19.42 8.94 -5.18
C GLU A 5 18.65 7.66 -4.83
N VAL A 6 19.32 6.50 -4.88
CA VAL A 6 18.74 5.22 -4.44
C VAL A 6 18.34 5.30 -2.97
N GLY A 7 19.23 5.82 -2.12
CA GLY A 7 18.97 6.01 -0.70
C GLY A 7 17.73 6.88 -0.43
N LYS A 8 17.58 7.99 -1.17
CA LYS A 8 16.39 8.86 -1.06
C LYS A 8 15.09 8.14 -1.40
N LEU A 9 15.06 7.36 -2.49
CA LEU A 9 13.86 6.63 -2.89
C LEU A 9 13.46 5.58 -1.85
N LEU A 10 14.43 4.85 -1.31
CA LEU A 10 14.20 3.87 -0.25
C LEU A 10 13.70 4.54 1.04
N LEU A 11 14.34 5.62 1.49
CA LEU A 11 13.90 6.36 2.68
C LEU A 11 12.49 6.95 2.48
N LEU A 12 12.22 7.55 1.32
CA LEU A 12 10.90 8.08 1.01
C LEU A 12 9.83 6.98 0.99
N SER A 13 10.15 5.79 0.48
CA SER A 13 9.19 4.67 0.47
C SER A 13 8.80 4.23 1.87
N ILE A 14 9.74 4.23 2.82
CA ILE A 14 9.48 3.95 4.23
C ILE A 14 8.55 5.03 4.80
N VAL A 15 8.85 6.32 4.56
CA VAL A 15 8.03 7.43 5.05
C VAL A 15 6.60 7.36 4.51
N LEU A 16 6.42 7.14 3.21
CA LEU A 16 5.08 7.04 2.61
C LEU A 16 4.31 5.81 3.12
N GLY A 17 4.99 4.67 3.29
CA GLY A 17 4.41 3.48 3.90
C GLY A 17 4.00 3.71 5.35
N LEU A 18 4.82 4.41 6.15
CA LEU A 18 4.48 4.79 7.52
C LEU A 18 3.25 5.67 7.57
N ILE A 19 3.11 6.66 6.68
CA ILE A 19 1.93 7.54 6.62
C ILE A 19 0.65 6.73 6.41
N ILE A 20 0.64 5.81 5.45
CA ILE A 20 -0.53 4.93 5.19
C ILE A 20 -0.79 4.03 6.40
N GLY A 21 0.28 3.45 6.96
CA GLY A 21 0.16 2.55 8.09
C GLY A 21 -0.28 3.24 9.40
N ILE A 22 0.01 4.53 9.59
CA ILE A 22 -0.47 5.32 10.75
C ILE A 22 -1.99 5.46 10.69
N GLU A 23 -2.55 5.79 9.53
CA GLU A 23 -4.00 5.78 9.33
C GLU A 23 -4.56 4.40 9.69
N ARG A 24 -3.89 3.34 9.23
CA ARG A 24 -4.41 1.99 9.37
C ARG A 24 -4.39 1.45 10.80
N GLU A 25 -3.28 1.62 11.50
CA GLU A 25 -3.06 1.11 12.86
C GLU A 25 -3.71 2.01 13.90
N TYR A 26 -3.38 3.31 13.90
CA TYR A 26 -3.74 4.21 14.98
C TYR A 26 -5.15 4.80 14.81
N LEU A 27 -5.56 5.16 13.60
CA LEU A 27 -6.86 5.82 13.41
C LEU A 27 -8.02 4.83 13.29
N ALA A 28 -7.76 3.65 12.73
CA ALA A 28 -8.82 2.70 12.43
C ALA A 28 -8.64 1.31 13.06
N GLY A 29 -7.60 1.11 13.88
CA GLY A 29 -7.43 -0.07 14.75
C GLY A 29 -7.31 -1.39 14.01
N LYS A 30 -6.66 -1.42 12.83
CA LYS A 30 -6.47 -2.65 12.04
C LYS A 30 -5.17 -3.36 12.39
N SER A 31 -5.15 -4.68 12.19
CA SER A 31 -4.04 -5.58 12.50
C SER A 31 -2.79 -5.39 11.63
N ALA A 32 -2.95 -5.06 10.35
CA ALA A 32 -1.83 -4.64 9.51
C ALA A 32 -1.45 -3.21 9.87
N GLY A 33 -0.32 -3.07 10.57
CA GLY A 33 0.11 -1.82 11.16
C GLY A 33 1.17 -1.06 10.37
N THR A 34 1.63 0.06 10.93
CA THR A 34 2.68 0.95 10.44
C THR A 34 3.89 0.23 9.84
N ARG A 35 4.42 -0.75 10.57
CA ARG A 35 5.58 -1.55 10.16
C ARG A 35 5.32 -2.37 8.90
N THR A 36 4.11 -2.92 8.76
CA THR A 36 3.71 -3.72 7.60
C THR A 36 3.71 -2.86 6.33
N TYR A 37 3.07 -1.70 6.38
CA TYR A 37 3.00 -0.79 5.22
C TYR A 37 4.37 -0.22 4.84
N ALA A 38 5.20 0.14 5.83
CA ALA A 38 6.57 0.58 5.59
C ALA A 38 7.40 -0.47 4.84
N LEU A 39 7.35 -1.74 5.29
CA LEU A 39 8.09 -2.84 4.66
C LEU A 39 7.57 -3.18 3.27
N ILE A 40 6.25 -3.09 3.03
CA ILE A 40 5.66 -3.31 1.70
C ILE A 40 6.13 -2.26 0.70
N CYS A 41 6.06 -0.97 1.06
CA CYS A 41 6.54 0.11 0.21
C CYS A 41 8.04 -0.01 -0.05
N PHE A 42 8.83 -0.24 1.00
CA PHE A 42 10.28 -0.44 0.90
C PHE A 42 10.66 -1.62 0.02
N GLY A 43 10.09 -2.80 0.29
CA GLY A 43 10.38 -4.02 -0.46
C GLY A 43 10.00 -3.89 -1.92
N SER A 44 8.83 -3.31 -2.23
CA SER A 44 8.40 -3.07 -3.61
C SER A 44 9.33 -2.10 -4.33
N THR A 45 9.75 -1.01 -3.66
CA THR A 45 10.74 -0.06 -4.19
C THR A 45 12.07 -0.77 -4.49
N LEU A 46 12.56 -1.57 -3.55
CA LEU A 46 13.82 -2.30 -3.68
C LEU A 46 13.78 -3.30 -4.83
N PHE A 47 12.73 -4.12 -4.94
CA PHE A 47 12.57 -5.06 -6.05
C PHE A 47 12.48 -4.36 -7.40
N THR A 48 11.76 -3.24 -7.50
CA THR A 48 11.71 -2.45 -8.73
C THR A 48 13.08 -1.85 -9.10
N LEU A 49 13.84 -1.36 -8.12
CA LEU A 49 15.21 -0.86 -8.35
C LEU A 49 16.15 -1.98 -8.79
N ILE A 50 16.09 -3.16 -8.16
CA ILE A 50 16.85 -4.35 -8.58
C ILE A 50 16.46 -4.74 -10.01
N SER A 51 15.16 -4.75 -10.33
CA SER A 51 14.68 -5.04 -11.68
C SER A 51 15.27 -4.10 -12.72
N ARG A 52 15.31 -2.80 -12.39
CA ARG A 52 15.72 -1.76 -13.33
C ARG A 52 17.24 -1.64 -13.47
N PHE A 53 18.01 -1.87 -12.41
CA PHE A 53 19.45 -1.59 -12.41
C PHE A 53 20.33 -2.82 -12.20
N GLY A 54 19.80 -3.88 -11.59
CA GLY A 54 20.53 -5.12 -11.33
C GLY A 54 20.61 -6.01 -12.57
N PHE A 55 19.49 -6.24 -13.26
CA PHE A 55 19.42 -7.20 -14.38
C PHE A 55 19.68 -6.62 -15.76
N LEU A 56 19.54 -5.30 -15.96
CA LEU A 56 19.84 -4.67 -17.26
C LEU A 56 21.35 -4.59 -17.57
N LYS A 57 22.23 -4.80 -16.58
CA LYS A 57 23.69 -4.71 -16.75
C LYS A 57 24.32 -5.97 -17.36
N GLU A 58 23.66 -7.12 -17.32
CA GLU A 58 24.24 -8.42 -17.72
C GLU A 58 23.89 -8.87 -19.14
N GLY A 59 23.40 -7.98 -20.02
CA GLY A 59 23.10 -8.34 -21.42
C GLY A 59 21.90 -9.28 -21.59
N ALA A 60 21.24 -9.68 -20.50
CA ALA A 60 19.96 -10.36 -20.55
C ALA A 60 18.87 -9.38 -20.98
N SER A 61 18.05 -9.77 -21.95
CA SER A 61 16.77 -9.13 -22.26
C SER A 61 15.80 -9.31 -21.08
N SER A 62 16.06 -8.64 -19.97
CA SER A 62 15.18 -8.66 -18.80
C SER A 62 14.07 -7.66 -19.04
N ASP A 63 12.84 -8.17 -19.11
CA ASP A 63 11.63 -7.34 -19.15
C ASP A 63 11.32 -6.86 -17.72
N PRO A 64 11.49 -5.57 -17.40
CA PRO A 64 11.21 -5.04 -16.07
C PRO A 64 9.74 -5.21 -15.64
N ALA A 65 8.82 -5.37 -16.61
CA ALA A 65 7.42 -5.63 -16.32
C ALA A 65 7.20 -6.99 -15.63
N ARG A 66 8.12 -7.96 -15.79
CA ARG A 66 8.03 -9.27 -15.13
C ARG A 66 8.19 -9.16 -13.62
N ILE A 67 9.13 -8.34 -13.13
CA ILE A 67 9.28 -8.13 -11.68
C ILE A 67 8.08 -7.35 -11.14
N ALA A 68 7.60 -6.35 -11.87
CA ALA A 68 6.38 -5.63 -11.47
C ALA A 68 5.17 -6.59 -11.35
N ALA A 69 4.95 -7.46 -12.34
CA ALA A 69 3.92 -8.49 -12.30
C ALA A 69 4.12 -9.46 -11.11
N GLY A 70 5.36 -9.86 -10.84
CA GLY A 70 5.72 -10.69 -9.69
C GLY A 70 5.38 -10.03 -8.35
N ILE A 71 5.63 -8.73 -8.20
CA ILE A 71 5.25 -7.95 -7.01
C ILE A 71 3.72 -7.93 -6.87
N VAL A 72 2.98 -7.63 -7.94
CA VAL A 72 1.49 -7.60 -7.91
C VAL A 72 0.91 -8.94 -7.45
N VAL A 73 1.43 -10.05 -7.98
CA VAL A 73 1.00 -11.41 -7.59
C VAL A 73 1.40 -11.72 -6.14
N GLY A 74 2.65 -11.44 -5.75
CA GLY A 74 3.14 -11.71 -4.40
C GLY A 74 2.39 -10.94 -3.30
N ILE A 75 2.03 -9.69 -3.57
CA ILE A 75 1.23 -8.87 -2.64
C ILE A 75 -0.22 -9.36 -2.57
N GLY A 76 -0.75 -9.94 -3.66
CA GLY A 76 -2.05 -10.62 -3.64
C GLY A 76 -2.13 -11.74 -2.59
N PHE A 77 -1.04 -12.50 -2.40
CA PHE A 77 -0.97 -13.53 -1.36
C PHE A 77 -1.02 -12.94 0.07
N LEU A 78 -0.27 -11.86 0.34
CA LEU A 78 -0.33 -11.16 1.63
C LEU A 78 -1.72 -10.54 1.88
N GLY A 79 -2.34 -9.98 0.84
CA GLY A 79 -3.70 -9.45 0.90
C GLY A 79 -4.74 -10.53 1.24
N ALA A 80 -4.67 -11.70 0.58
CA ALA A 80 -5.54 -12.82 0.91
C ALA A 80 -5.35 -13.30 2.36
N GLY A 81 -4.10 -13.32 2.85
CA GLY A 81 -3.78 -13.74 4.22
C GLY A 81 -4.36 -12.86 5.33
N VAL A 82 -4.76 -11.61 5.04
CA VAL A 82 -5.40 -10.72 6.02
C VAL A 82 -6.94 -10.73 5.94
N ILE A 83 -7.52 -11.39 4.94
CA ILE A 83 -8.98 -11.52 4.80
C ILE A 83 -9.43 -12.74 5.61
N ILE A 84 -10.31 -12.51 6.58
CA ILE A 84 -10.77 -13.55 7.51
C ILE A 84 -12.29 -13.59 7.51
N LEU A 85 -12.85 -14.80 7.39
CA LEU A 85 -14.27 -15.04 7.64
C LEU A 85 -14.51 -15.16 9.13
N HIS A 86 -15.31 -14.26 9.68
CA HIS A 86 -15.74 -14.27 11.07
C HIS A 86 -17.21 -14.69 11.13
N ARG A 87 -17.50 -15.72 11.93
CA ARG A 87 -18.86 -16.21 12.15
C ARG A 87 -19.33 -15.78 13.52
N GLU A 88 -20.31 -14.89 13.56
CA GLU A 88 -20.90 -14.45 14.82
C GLU A 88 -22.43 -14.55 14.74
N LYS A 89 -23.05 -15.24 15.70
CA LYS A 89 -24.52 -15.39 15.83
C LYS A 89 -25.27 -15.87 14.57
N GLY A 90 -24.62 -16.67 13.72
CA GLY A 90 -25.23 -17.21 12.50
C GLY A 90 -25.11 -16.32 11.26
N GLU A 91 -24.45 -15.16 11.37
CA GLU A 91 -24.11 -14.31 10.24
C GLU A 91 -22.62 -14.46 9.86
N ASP A 92 -22.37 -14.67 8.57
CA ASP A 92 -21.03 -14.73 7.99
C ASP A 92 -20.54 -13.30 7.69
N LYS A 93 -19.49 -12.84 8.39
CA LYS A 93 -18.90 -11.51 8.23
C LYS A 93 -17.47 -11.59 7.72
N ILE A 94 -17.19 -10.94 6.60
CA ILE A 94 -15.83 -10.86 6.05
C ILE A 94 -15.10 -9.65 6.64
N LEU A 95 -13.94 -9.89 7.25
CA LEU A 95 -13.05 -8.88 7.80
C LEU A 95 -11.79 -8.74 6.93
N GLY A 96 -11.17 -7.56 6.95
CA GLY A 96 -9.85 -7.36 6.35
C GLY A 96 -9.84 -7.01 4.86
N LEU A 97 -10.99 -6.93 4.18
CA LEU A 97 -11.08 -6.56 2.75
C LEU A 97 -10.39 -5.22 2.44
N THR A 98 -10.72 -4.16 3.18
CA THR A 98 -10.08 -2.84 3.01
C THR A 98 -8.59 -2.89 3.32
N THR A 99 -8.19 -3.64 4.35
CA THR A 99 -6.77 -3.82 4.71
C THR A 99 -5.99 -4.51 3.59
N ALA A 100 -6.57 -5.52 2.96
CA ALA A 100 -5.98 -6.20 1.81
C ALA A 100 -5.82 -5.25 0.63
N ALA A 101 -6.86 -4.45 0.33
CA ALA A 101 -6.83 -3.47 -0.75
C ALA A 101 -5.76 -2.38 -0.51
N SER A 102 -5.63 -1.88 0.72
CA SER A 102 -4.62 -0.87 1.05
C SER A 102 -3.20 -1.43 1.06
N ILE A 103 -2.99 -2.68 1.48
CA ILE A 103 -1.71 -3.40 1.31
C ILE A 103 -1.32 -3.44 -0.17
N TRP A 104 -2.27 -3.82 -1.03
CA TRP A 104 -2.08 -3.89 -2.48
C TRP A 104 -1.73 -2.53 -3.09
N ALA A 105 -2.49 -1.48 -2.74
CA ALA A 105 -2.23 -0.12 -3.20
C ALA A 105 -0.87 0.42 -2.73
N SER A 106 -0.44 0.07 -1.52
CA SER A 106 0.85 0.52 -0.96
C SER A 106 2.05 -0.09 -1.69
N ALA A 107 1.94 -1.33 -2.16
CA ALA A 107 2.96 -1.91 -3.01
C ALA A 107 3.14 -1.12 -4.33
N ALA A 108 2.03 -0.64 -4.91
CA ALA A 108 2.08 0.22 -6.08
C ALA A 108 2.80 1.55 -5.83
N ILE A 109 2.67 2.14 -4.63
CA ILE A 109 3.44 3.33 -4.22
C ILE A 109 4.94 3.03 -4.21
N GLY A 110 5.34 1.89 -3.64
CA GLY A 110 6.74 1.46 -3.66
C GLY A 110 7.28 1.26 -5.08
N MET A 111 6.51 0.59 -5.95
CA MET A 111 6.90 0.44 -7.35
C MET A 111 7.03 1.78 -8.08
N ALA A 112 6.10 2.73 -7.84
CA ALA A 112 6.16 4.07 -8.40
C ALA A 112 7.45 4.81 -7.99
N LEU A 113 7.86 4.69 -6.72
CA LEU A 113 9.16 5.22 -6.27
C LEU A 113 10.33 4.51 -6.93
N GLY A 114 10.28 3.17 -7.06
CA GLY A 114 11.36 2.40 -7.68
C GLY A 114 11.59 2.74 -9.17
N VAL A 115 10.54 3.14 -9.90
CA VAL A 115 10.68 3.68 -11.27
C VAL A 115 11.06 5.17 -11.29
N GLY A 116 11.08 5.85 -10.14
CA GLY A 116 11.45 7.26 -9.98
C GLY A 116 10.28 8.24 -10.09
N TRP A 117 9.03 7.76 -10.09
CA TRP A 117 7.83 8.59 -10.20
C TRP A 117 7.39 9.14 -8.83
N ILE A 118 8.23 10.00 -8.25
CA ILE A 118 8.03 10.58 -6.91
C ILE A 118 6.68 11.32 -6.80
N LYS A 119 6.33 12.14 -7.80
CA LYS A 119 5.06 12.90 -7.79
C LYS A 119 3.84 11.97 -7.78
N VAL A 120 3.90 10.87 -8.53
CA VAL A 120 2.82 9.87 -8.58
C VAL A 120 2.71 9.14 -7.25
N ALA A 121 3.83 8.77 -6.64
CA ALA A 121 3.86 8.15 -5.33
C ALA A 121 3.25 9.06 -4.25
N LEU A 122 3.62 10.34 -4.24
CA LEU A 122 3.06 11.32 -3.29
C LEU A 122 1.54 11.50 -3.45
N LEU A 123 1.08 11.71 -4.70
CA LEU A 123 -0.35 11.83 -4.99
C LEU A 123 -1.10 10.55 -4.63
N GLY A 124 -0.55 9.39 -4.99
CA GLY A 124 -1.13 8.08 -4.68
C GLY A 124 -1.26 7.85 -3.17
N THR A 125 -0.21 8.14 -2.40
CA THR A 125 -0.27 8.06 -0.93
C THR A 125 -1.32 8.98 -0.35
N PHE A 126 -1.40 10.23 -0.82
CA PHE A 126 -2.44 11.17 -0.39
C PHE A 126 -3.84 10.62 -0.68
N LEU A 127 -4.09 10.11 -1.90
CA LEU A 127 -5.38 9.55 -2.28
C LEU A 127 -5.73 8.29 -1.47
N ILE A 128 -4.75 7.43 -1.19
CA ILE A 128 -4.95 6.25 -0.33
C ILE A 128 -5.42 6.68 1.06
N VAL A 129 -4.71 7.62 1.71
CA VAL A 129 -5.10 8.12 3.04
C VAL A 129 -6.46 8.82 3.01
N PHE A 130 -6.74 9.59 1.95
CA PHE A 130 -8.04 10.25 1.77
C PHE A 130 -9.18 9.24 1.62
N VAL A 131 -9.00 8.16 0.85
CA VAL A 131 -10.00 7.11 0.71
C VAL A 131 -10.20 6.36 2.03
N LEU A 132 -9.13 6.06 2.76
CA LEU A 132 -9.20 5.30 4.00
C LEU A 132 -9.82 6.08 5.16
N GLY A 133 -9.40 7.34 5.36
CA GLY A 133 -9.87 8.17 6.47
C GLY A 133 -10.92 9.21 6.08
N GLY A 134 -10.73 9.89 4.94
CA GLY A 134 -11.56 11.02 4.51
C GLY A 134 -12.99 10.61 4.13
N ILE A 135 -13.16 9.53 3.37
CA ILE A 135 -14.48 9.04 2.97
C ILE A 135 -15.27 8.54 4.18
N GLY A 136 -14.64 7.79 5.09
CA GLY A 136 -15.30 7.30 6.30
C GLY A 136 -15.78 8.41 7.23
N TRP A 137 -15.09 9.55 7.26
CA TRP A 137 -15.54 10.73 8.00
C TRP A 137 -16.76 11.39 7.34
N ILE A 138 -16.77 11.48 6.01
CA ILE A 138 -17.90 12.01 5.24
C ILE A 138 -19.15 11.15 5.44
N GLU A 139 -19.00 9.82 5.37
CA GLU A 139 -20.11 8.88 5.59
C GLU A 139 -20.71 9.07 6.99
N LYS A 140 -19.88 9.12 8.04
CA LYS A 140 -20.35 9.36 9.41
C LYS A 140 -21.09 10.69 9.53
N ALA A 141 -20.52 11.78 9.00
CA ALA A 141 -21.14 13.09 9.02
C ALA A 141 -22.49 13.12 8.29
N TYR A 142 -22.63 12.36 7.20
CA TYR A 142 -23.88 12.25 6.45
C TYR A 142 -24.93 11.43 7.21
N PHE A 143 -24.55 10.29 7.78
CA PHE A 143 -25.46 9.42 8.55
C PHE A 143 -25.94 10.06 9.86
N GLU A 144 -25.08 10.79 10.58
CA GLU A 144 -25.48 11.54 11.79
C GLU A 144 -26.50 12.64 11.48
N LYS A 145 -26.38 13.29 10.32
CA LYS A 145 -27.34 14.31 9.87
C LYS A 145 -28.69 13.69 9.50
N TYR A 146 -28.68 12.50 8.91
CA TYR A 146 -29.91 11.80 8.52
C TYR A 146 -30.70 11.25 9.72
N GLN A 147 -30.02 10.78 10.76
CA GLN A 147 -30.69 10.33 12.00
C GLN A 147 -31.28 11.48 12.84
N LYS A 148 -30.70 12.68 12.81
CA LYS A 148 -31.25 13.85 13.52
C LYS A 148 -32.48 14.49 12.84
N THR A 149 -32.82 14.06 11.62
CA THR A 149 -33.96 14.60 10.85
C THR A 149 -35.19 13.67 10.93
N LYS A 150 -35.10 12.56 11.66
CA LYS A 150 -36.21 11.67 12.03
C LYS A 150 -36.56 11.86 13.51
#